data_AF-A0A1E7IFD2-F1
#
_entry.id   AF-A0A1E7IFD2-F1
#
_cell.length_a   1.000
_cell.length_b   1.000
_cell.length_c   1.000
_cell.angle_alpha   90.00
_cell.angle_beta   90.00
_cell.angle_gamma   90.00
#
_symmetry.space_group_name_H-M   'P 1'
#
loop_
_entity.id
_entity.type
_entity.pdbx_description
1 polymer ?
#
loop_
_entity_poly.entity_id
_entity_poly.type
_entity_poly.pdbx_seq_one_letter_code
_entity_poly.pdbx_strand_id
1 'polypeptide(L)'
;MERLPVSIRKLHRFHPEFPDKYELGEFMQLNANRLGEMLLEAGLIDQFQLDSALSMQRNLGGRIGSALVKLGYLPEDTMMEFLESQAKFSRISLEDLEIPQELIAILPADKLKYLLVVPIELRHSGSEKILRVAMTDPTNQNLINELQFASGCRVLPVLASEDEIRQALKNNLPAEPLQSPEPPAENFILEQQGVDFSDLPGDDVRVDRLLEVLQEKGILSAIDVERIKFG
;
A
#
# COMPACT_ATOMS: atom_id res chain seq x y z
N MET A 1 -22.42 -33.81 36.44
CA MET A 1 -22.35 -34.53 35.15
C MET A 1 -23.38 -33.87 34.24
N GLU A 2 -22.94 -32.94 33.39
CA GLU A 2 -22.65 -33.17 31.95
C GLU A 2 -23.96 -33.26 31.13
N ARG A 3 -24.24 -32.53 30.04
CA ARG A 3 -23.53 -31.60 29.15
C ARG A 3 -24.61 -30.73 28.45
N LEU A 4 -24.20 -29.55 27.97
CA LEU A 4 -24.98 -28.65 27.12
C LEU A 4 -25.25 -29.25 25.71
N PRO A 5 -26.30 -28.77 25.00
CA PRO A 5 -26.76 -29.34 23.73
C PRO A 5 -25.92 -28.94 22.51
N VAL A 6 -25.90 -29.85 21.54
CA VAL A 6 -25.21 -29.75 20.25
C VAL A 6 -26.20 -29.38 19.14
N SER A 7 -25.67 -28.64 18.16
CA SER A 7 -26.09 -28.54 16.76
C SER A 7 -27.08 -27.44 16.33
N ILE A 8 -26.48 -26.28 16.05
CA ILE A 8 -26.30 -25.75 14.68
C ILE A 8 -27.55 -25.78 13.79
N ARG A 9 -28.37 -24.73 13.88
CA ARG A 9 -29.05 -24.09 12.74
C ARG A 9 -29.33 -22.62 13.05
N LYS A 10 -28.61 -21.71 12.38
CA LYS A 10 -28.98 -20.32 12.01
C LYS A 10 -27.73 -19.71 11.36
N LEU A 11 -27.68 -19.44 10.05
CA LEU A 11 -28.30 -18.27 9.41
C LEU A 11 -28.19 -17.00 10.28
N HIS A 12 -26.99 -16.40 10.30
CA HIS A 12 -26.75 -14.98 10.54
C HIS A 12 -25.61 -14.61 9.58
N ARG A 13 -25.88 -13.99 8.42
CA ARG A 13 -26.20 -12.57 8.24
C ARG A 13 -25.11 -11.68 8.84
N PHE A 14 -24.32 -11.08 7.93
CA PHE A 14 -23.42 -9.94 8.14
C PHE A 14 -23.87 -9.01 9.28
N HIS A 15 -22.97 -8.74 10.25
CA HIS A 15 -22.68 -7.39 10.75
C HIS A 15 -21.38 -7.37 11.61
N PRO A 16 -20.75 -6.20 11.84
CA PRO A 16 -19.32 -5.96 11.66
C PRO A 16 -18.72 -5.31 12.92
N GLU A 17 -18.04 -6.07 13.76
CA GLU A 17 -17.34 -5.44 14.89
C GLU A 17 -15.88 -5.22 14.51
N PHE A 18 -15.56 -3.96 14.18
CA PHE A 18 -14.20 -3.47 14.12
C PHE A 18 -13.61 -3.56 15.53
N PRO A 19 -12.44 -4.20 15.72
CA PRO A 19 -11.77 -4.22 17.01
C PRO A 19 -11.32 -2.80 17.40
N ASP A 20 -11.19 -2.59 18.70
CA ASP A 20 -11.00 -1.29 19.33
C ASP A 20 -9.81 -0.52 18.74
N LYS A 21 -9.86 0.83 18.77
CA LYS A 21 -8.89 1.72 18.10
C LYS A 21 -7.43 1.50 18.49
N TYR A 22 -7.18 0.84 19.62
CA TYR A 22 -5.85 0.52 20.15
C TYR A 22 -5.39 -0.91 19.82
N GLU A 23 -6.30 -1.82 19.41
CA GLU A 23 -5.95 -3.17 18.95
C GLU A 23 -5.63 -3.19 17.44
N LEU A 24 -6.10 -2.20 16.68
CA LEU A 24 -5.77 -2.05 15.27
C LEU A 24 -4.26 -1.89 15.02
N GLY A 25 -3.52 -1.31 15.96
CA GLY A 25 -2.06 -1.20 15.87
C GLY A 25 -1.39 -2.58 15.90
N GLU A 26 -1.75 -3.44 16.85
CA GLU A 26 -1.20 -4.79 16.98
C GLU A 26 -1.69 -5.73 15.87
N PHE A 27 -2.97 -5.64 15.45
CA PHE A 27 -3.51 -6.45 14.35
C PHE A 27 -3.03 -6.00 12.97
N MET A 28 -2.77 -4.71 12.76
CA MET A 28 -2.08 -4.23 11.55
C MET A 28 -0.62 -4.67 11.57
N GLN A 29 0.04 -4.70 12.73
CA GLN A 29 1.44 -5.10 12.84
C GLN A 29 1.64 -6.62 12.66
N LEU A 30 0.69 -7.45 13.12
CA LEU A 30 0.67 -8.91 12.95
C LEU A 30 0.29 -9.37 11.53
N ASN A 31 -0.40 -8.55 10.74
CA ASN A 31 -0.77 -8.90 9.36
C ASN A 31 0.04 -8.14 8.30
N ALA A 32 0.84 -7.14 8.70
CA ALA A 32 1.57 -6.30 7.77
C ALA A 32 2.70 -7.03 7.05
N ASN A 33 3.37 -8.03 7.66
CA ASN A 33 4.59 -8.57 7.04
C ASN A 33 4.80 -10.06 7.24
N ARG A 34 3.92 -10.85 6.62
CA ARG A 34 4.10 -12.29 6.46
C ARG A 34 5.44 -12.64 5.80
N LEU A 35 5.92 -11.82 4.86
CA LEU A 35 7.25 -12.02 4.25
C LEU A 35 8.38 -11.91 5.28
N GLY A 36 8.33 -10.91 6.16
CA GLY A 36 9.34 -10.72 7.19
C GLY A 36 9.38 -11.90 8.16
N GLU A 37 8.21 -12.35 8.61
CA GLU A 37 8.09 -13.54 9.46
C GLU A 37 8.59 -14.81 8.75
N MET A 38 8.22 -15.00 7.48
CA MET A 38 8.68 -16.15 6.69
C MET A 38 10.20 -16.16 6.52
N LEU A 39 10.82 -15.00 6.33
CA LEU A 39 12.28 -14.87 6.23
C LEU A 39 12.97 -15.14 7.57
N LEU A 40 12.36 -14.71 8.68
CA LEU A 40 12.82 -14.98 10.04
C LEU A 40 12.74 -16.48 10.36
N GLU A 41 11.61 -17.12 10.04
CA GLU A 41 11.39 -18.57 10.20
C GLU A 41 12.37 -19.40 9.36
N ALA A 42 12.73 -18.90 8.17
CA ALA A 42 13.72 -19.52 7.29
C ALA A 42 15.18 -19.28 7.74
N GLY A 43 15.41 -18.46 8.77
CA GLY A 43 16.74 -18.11 9.27
C GLY A 43 17.55 -17.24 8.29
N LEU A 44 16.91 -16.60 7.32
CA LEU A 44 17.56 -15.71 6.35
C LEU A 44 17.80 -14.31 6.94
N ILE A 45 17.01 -13.95 7.95
CA ILE A 45 17.18 -12.73 8.73
C ILE A 45 16.98 -13.05 10.22
N ASP A 46 17.43 -12.15 11.09
CA ASP A 46 17.14 -12.19 12.53
C ASP A 46 16.07 -11.16 12.94
N GLN A 47 15.65 -11.20 14.21
CA GLN A 47 14.63 -10.30 14.73
C GLN A 47 15.06 -8.82 14.66
N PHE A 48 16.34 -8.53 14.90
CA PHE A 48 16.86 -7.17 14.87
C PHE A 48 16.82 -6.59 13.45
N GLN A 49 17.19 -7.39 12.45
CA GLN A 49 17.14 -7.04 11.04
C GLN A 49 15.69 -6.83 10.58
N LEU A 50 14.77 -7.70 11.00
CA LEU A 50 13.35 -7.56 10.73
C LEU A 50 12.79 -6.25 11.33
N ASP A 51 13.04 -5.99 12.61
CA ASP A 51 12.55 -4.79 13.30
C ASP A 51 13.09 -3.50 12.67
N SER A 52 14.37 -3.52 12.27
CA SER A 52 15.02 -2.40 11.56
C SER A 52 14.35 -2.13 10.20
N ALA A 53 14.09 -3.17 9.42
CA ALA A 53 13.42 -3.04 8.13
C ALA A 53 11.95 -2.59 8.28
N LEU A 54 11.24 -3.10 9.30
CA LEU A 54 9.88 -2.64 9.65
C LEU A 54 9.86 -1.17 10.06
N SER A 55 10.87 -0.71 10.80
CA SER A 55 11.01 0.70 11.16
C SER A 55 11.21 1.56 9.91
N MET A 56 12.12 1.15 9.02
CA MET A 56 12.34 1.85 7.74
C MET A 56 11.06 1.90 6.90
N GLN A 57 10.34 0.78 6.79
CA GLN A 57 9.08 0.71 6.04
C GLN A 57 8.00 1.62 6.65
N ARG A 58 7.90 1.69 7.99
CA ARG A 58 6.93 2.58 8.65
C ARG A 58 7.24 4.06 8.39
N ASN A 59 8.52 4.43 8.38
CA ASN A 59 8.93 5.82 8.23
C ASN A 59 8.94 6.30 6.77
N LEU A 60 9.35 5.44 5.85
CA LEU A 60 9.55 5.79 4.43
C LEU A 60 8.48 5.19 3.51
N GLY A 61 7.61 4.33 4.02
CA GLY A 61 6.70 3.52 3.22
C GLY A 61 7.42 2.42 2.44
N GLY A 62 6.69 1.78 1.54
CA GLY A 62 7.22 0.77 0.62
C GLY A 62 7.12 -0.67 1.13
N ARG A 63 7.90 -1.56 0.51
CA ARG A 63 7.85 -3.02 0.72
C ARG A 63 8.94 -3.45 1.71
N ILE A 64 8.60 -4.37 2.62
CA ILE A 64 9.55 -4.89 3.61
C ILE A 64 10.76 -5.55 2.96
N GLY A 65 10.56 -6.29 1.87
CA GLY A 65 11.66 -6.93 1.14
C GLY A 65 12.63 -5.91 0.55
N SER A 66 12.10 -4.81 -0.01
CA SER A 66 12.94 -3.71 -0.50
C SER A 66 13.70 -3.01 0.63
N ALA A 67 13.12 -2.90 1.83
CA ALA A 67 13.80 -2.36 3.00
C ALA A 67 14.95 -3.28 3.45
N LEU A 68 14.72 -4.59 3.51
CA LEU A 68 15.74 -5.59 3.85
C LEU A 68 16.93 -5.56 2.88
N VAL A 69 16.65 -5.43 1.57
CA VAL A 69 17.69 -5.29 0.54
C VAL A 69 18.44 -3.98 0.68
N LYS A 70 17.74 -2.84 0.84
CA LYS A 70 18.37 -1.51 0.99
C LYS A 70 19.24 -1.38 2.23
N LEU A 71 18.87 -2.05 3.32
CA LEU A 71 19.65 -2.09 4.56
C LEU A 71 20.85 -3.06 4.47
N GLY A 72 20.97 -3.83 3.38
CA GLY A 72 22.05 -4.80 3.18
C GLY A 72 21.90 -6.07 3.99
N TYR A 73 20.72 -6.35 4.55
CA TYR A 73 20.47 -7.55 5.34
C TYR A 73 20.21 -8.79 4.49
N LEU A 74 19.66 -8.61 3.29
CA LEU A 74 19.42 -9.70 2.36
C LEU A 74 19.74 -9.27 0.93
N PRO A 75 20.52 -10.04 0.14
CA PRO A 75 20.70 -9.77 -1.28
C PRO A 75 19.37 -9.86 -2.05
N GLU A 76 19.25 -9.08 -3.14
CA GLU A 76 18.05 -9.09 -3.99
C GLU A 76 17.81 -10.47 -4.63
N ASP A 77 18.86 -11.13 -5.11
CA ASP A 77 18.77 -12.47 -5.69
C ASP A 77 18.22 -13.48 -4.68
N THR A 78 18.71 -13.44 -3.43
CA THR A 78 18.22 -14.32 -2.35
C THR A 78 16.77 -14.02 -1.98
N MET A 79 16.35 -12.76 -1.99
CA MET A 79 14.94 -12.39 -1.80
C MET A 79 14.06 -12.99 -2.89
N MET A 80 14.49 -12.89 -4.14
CA MET A 80 13.76 -13.42 -5.30
C MET A 80 13.69 -14.95 -5.24
N GLU A 81 14.81 -15.63 -5.02
CA GLU A 81 14.88 -17.09 -4.84
C GLU A 81 13.99 -17.54 -3.69
N PHE A 82 13.99 -16.81 -2.56
CA PHE A 82 13.14 -17.14 -1.43
C PHE A 82 11.67 -17.08 -1.80
N LEU A 83 11.22 -15.99 -2.44
CA LEU A 83 9.84 -15.82 -2.87
C LEU A 83 9.41 -16.88 -3.90
N GLU A 84 10.29 -17.26 -4.82
CA GLU A 84 10.05 -18.34 -5.79
C GLU A 84 9.98 -19.72 -5.12
N SER A 85 10.80 -19.97 -4.09
CA SER A 85 10.80 -21.23 -3.35
C SER A 85 9.52 -21.44 -2.54
N GLN A 86 8.79 -20.37 -2.24
CA GLN A 86 7.47 -20.47 -1.65
C GLN A 86 6.54 -21.09 -2.69
N ALA A 87 6.16 -22.35 -2.48
CA ALA A 87 5.36 -23.19 -3.39
C ALA A 87 4.00 -22.61 -3.85
N LYS A 88 3.64 -21.39 -3.41
CA LYS A 88 2.42 -20.65 -3.76
C LYS A 88 2.63 -19.59 -4.84
N PHE A 89 3.86 -19.18 -5.14
CA PHE A 89 4.12 -18.07 -6.06
C PHE A 89 4.96 -18.52 -7.24
N SER A 90 4.30 -18.65 -8.40
CA SER A 90 5.02 -18.82 -9.66
C SER A 90 5.54 -17.46 -10.14
N ARG A 91 6.80 -17.41 -10.57
CA ARG A 91 7.32 -16.26 -11.31
C ARG A 91 6.78 -16.27 -12.74
N ILE A 92 6.52 -15.09 -13.28
CA ILE A 92 6.16 -14.88 -14.68
C ILE A 92 7.03 -13.76 -15.24
N SER A 93 7.45 -13.89 -16.50
CA SER A 93 7.99 -12.77 -17.25
C SER A 93 6.87 -12.10 -18.05
N LEU A 94 6.85 -10.77 -18.05
CA LEU A 94 5.85 -9.98 -18.77
C LEU A 94 6.36 -9.45 -20.12
N GLU A 95 7.63 -9.65 -20.46
CA GLU A 95 8.28 -9.04 -21.64
C GLU A 95 7.57 -9.43 -22.96
N ASP A 96 7.23 -10.71 -23.12
CA ASP A 96 6.59 -11.25 -24.32
C ASP A 96 5.11 -11.64 -24.11
N LEU A 97 4.54 -11.28 -22.95
CA LEU A 97 3.17 -11.67 -22.62
C LEU A 97 2.18 -10.69 -23.27
N GLU A 98 1.42 -11.16 -24.25
CA GLU A 98 0.27 -10.41 -24.76
C GLU A 98 -0.86 -10.41 -23.72
N ILE A 99 -1.21 -9.22 -23.21
CA ILE A 99 -2.24 -9.04 -22.19
C ILE A 99 -3.53 -8.53 -22.87
N PRO A 100 -4.60 -9.32 -22.89
CA PRO A 100 -5.88 -8.88 -23.44
C PRO A 100 -6.37 -7.60 -22.76
N GLN A 101 -6.85 -6.65 -23.56
CA GLN A 101 -7.41 -5.37 -23.06
C GLN A 101 -8.56 -5.57 -22.08
N GLU A 102 -9.32 -6.67 -22.23
CA GLU A 102 -10.38 -7.06 -21.30
C GLU A 102 -9.87 -7.28 -19.87
N LEU A 103 -8.63 -7.76 -19.70
CA LEU A 103 -8.02 -7.95 -18.39
C LEU A 103 -7.61 -6.62 -17.74
N ILE A 104 -7.07 -5.72 -18.55
CA ILE A 104 -6.69 -4.37 -18.12
C ILE A 104 -7.93 -3.59 -17.67
N ALA A 105 -9.06 -3.78 -18.35
CA ALA A 105 -10.33 -3.14 -18.03
C ALA A 105 -11.00 -3.66 -16.73
N ILE A 106 -10.49 -4.74 -16.11
CA ILE A 106 -11.04 -5.27 -14.84
C ILE A 106 -10.85 -4.27 -13.69
N LEU A 107 -9.80 -3.45 -13.74
CA LEU A 107 -9.50 -2.44 -12.74
C LEU A 107 -9.30 -1.07 -13.42
N PRO A 108 -9.66 0.05 -12.77
CA PRO A 108 -9.35 1.38 -13.29
C PRO A 108 -7.84 1.57 -13.51
N ALA A 109 -7.47 2.26 -14.59
CA ALA A 109 -6.07 2.51 -14.96
C ALA A 109 -5.25 3.13 -13.81
N ASP A 110 -5.81 4.11 -13.12
CA ASP A 110 -5.15 4.78 -12.00
C ASP A 110 -4.88 3.82 -10.84
N LYS A 111 -5.78 2.85 -10.63
CA LYS A 111 -5.63 1.83 -9.60
C LYS A 111 -4.53 0.83 -9.95
N LEU A 112 -4.43 0.42 -11.22
CA LEU A 112 -3.35 -0.44 -11.71
C LEU A 112 -1.97 0.23 -11.56
N LYS A 113 -1.88 1.53 -11.87
CA LYS A 113 -0.66 2.33 -11.70
C LYS A 113 -0.29 2.52 -10.24
N TYR A 114 -1.25 2.92 -9.41
CA TYR A 114 -1.05 3.19 -8.00
C TYR A 114 -0.65 1.95 -7.22
N LEU A 115 -1.35 0.84 -7.43
CA LEU A 115 -1.06 -0.43 -6.77
C LEU A 115 0.12 -1.19 -7.40
N LEU A 116 0.57 -0.75 -8.58
CA LEU A 116 1.67 -1.34 -9.34
C LEU A 116 1.46 -2.84 -9.57
N VAL A 117 0.35 -3.19 -10.22
CA VAL A 117 -0.02 -4.58 -10.53
C VAL A 117 -0.57 -4.71 -11.94
N VAL A 118 -0.49 -5.92 -12.50
CA VAL A 118 -0.98 -6.21 -13.85
C VAL A 118 -1.82 -7.49 -13.86
N PRO A 119 -3.10 -7.44 -14.23
CA PRO A 119 -3.90 -8.64 -14.45
C PRO A 119 -3.41 -9.39 -15.68
N ILE A 120 -3.11 -10.68 -15.56
CA ILE A 120 -2.50 -11.49 -16.63
C ILE A 120 -3.41 -12.58 -17.17
N GLU A 121 -4.39 -13.03 -16.38
CA GLU A 121 -5.32 -14.07 -16.81
C GLU A 121 -6.59 -14.05 -15.98
N LEU A 122 -7.75 -14.23 -16.62
CA LEU A 122 -9.03 -14.43 -15.95
C LEU A 122 -9.56 -15.84 -16.30
N ARG A 123 -9.75 -16.68 -15.28
CA ARG A 123 -10.32 -18.03 -15.41
C ARG A 123 -11.64 -18.13 -14.68
N HIS A 124 -12.48 -19.04 -15.16
CA HIS A 124 -13.75 -19.38 -14.51
C HIS A 124 -13.67 -20.79 -13.95
N SER A 125 -14.04 -20.94 -12.67
CA SER A 125 -14.14 -22.24 -11.99
C SER A 125 -15.54 -22.36 -11.39
N GLY A 126 -16.48 -22.90 -12.16
CA GLY A 126 -17.89 -22.92 -11.81
C GLY A 126 -18.46 -21.49 -11.73
N SER A 127 -18.97 -21.09 -10.56
CA SER A 127 -19.46 -19.73 -10.31
C SER A 127 -18.36 -18.74 -9.90
N GLU A 128 -17.15 -19.21 -9.61
CA GLU A 128 -16.05 -18.35 -9.17
C GLU A 128 -15.22 -17.84 -10.34
N LYS A 129 -14.86 -16.55 -10.29
CA LYS A 129 -13.89 -15.93 -11.19
C LYS A 129 -12.54 -15.86 -10.49
N ILE A 130 -11.51 -16.39 -11.13
CA ILE A 130 -10.13 -16.40 -10.62
C ILE A 130 -9.30 -15.47 -11.49
N LEU A 131 -8.77 -14.41 -10.89
CA LEU A 131 -7.92 -13.44 -11.54
C LEU A 131 -6.46 -13.67 -11.14
N ARG A 132 -5.62 -14.04 -12.10
CA ARG A 132 -4.17 -14.04 -11.89
C ARG A 132 -3.62 -12.64 -12.08
N VAL A 133 -2.82 -12.20 -11.12
CA VAL A 133 -2.27 -10.84 -11.09
C VAL A 133 -0.77 -10.91 -10.85
N ALA A 134 -0.01 -10.26 -11.73
CA ALA A 134 1.42 -10.02 -11.58
C ALA A 134 1.65 -8.91 -10.56
N MET A 135 2.47 -9.22 -9.55
CA MET A 135 2.72 -8.40 -8.38
C MET A 135 4.21 -8.46 -8.03
N THR A 136 4.73 -7.34 -7.53
CA THR A 136 6.12 -7.28 -7.05
C THR A 136 6.32 -7.93 -5.69
N ASP A 137 5.25 -8.07 -4.92
CA ASP A 137 5.23 -8.75 -3.62
C ASP A 137 3.93 -9.57 -3.51
N PRO A 138 3.98 -10.86 -3.88
CA PRO A 138 2.81 -11.74 -3.87
C PRO A 138 2.44 -12.20 -2.44
N THR A 139 3.18 -11.81 -1.41
CA THR A 139 2.86 -12.15 -0.01
C THR A 139 1.92 -11.14 0.64
N ASN A 140 1.83 -9.92 0.07
CA ASN A 140 1.08 -8.79 0.61
C ASN A 140 -0.43 -9.08 0.60
N GLN A 141 -0.95 -9.58 1.73
CA GLN A 141 -2.36 -9.95 1.86
C GLN A 141 -3.29 -8.74 1.78
N ASN A 142 -2.85 -7.56 2.23
CA ASN A 142 -3.66 -6.34 2.14
C ASN A 142 -3.92 -5.97 0.69
N LEU A 143 -2.87 -6.00 -0.14
CA LEU A 143 -2.99 -5.75 -1.58
C LEU A 143 -3.84 -6.82 -2.26
N ILE A 144 -3.65 -8.10 -1.92
CA ILE A 144 -4.49 -9.19 -2.46
C ILE A 144 -5.96 -8.97 -2.11
N ASN A 145 -6.27 -8.66 -0.84
CA ASN A 145 -7.64 -8.42 -0.40
C ASN A 145 -8.27 -7.20 -1.08
N GLU A 146 -7.50 -6.12 -1.25
CA GLU A 146 -7.97 -4.93 -1.97
C GLU A 146 -8.28 -5.26 -3.44
N LEU A 147 -7.43 -6.04 -4.11
CA LEU A 147 -7.66 -6.47 -5.48
C LEU A 147 -8.87 -7.40 -5.60
N GLN A 148 -9.08 -8.30 -4.64
CA GLN A 148 -10.28 -9.15 -4.61
C GLN A 148 -11.55 -8.32 -4.45
N PHE A 149 -11.53 -7.33 -3.54
CA PHE A 149 -12.65 -6.44 -3.32
C PHE A 149 -12.96 -5.60 -4.57
N ALA A 150 -11.93 -5.02 -5.20
CA ALA A 150 -12.09 -4.15 -6.35
C ALA A 150 -12.53 -4.90 -7.62
N SER A 151 -12.03 -6.12 -7.83
CA SER A 151 -12.32 -6.93 -9.03
C SER A 151 -13.52 -7.87 -8.88
N GLY A 152 -13.97 -8.14 -7.65
CA GLY A 152 -14.95 -9.19 -7.35
C GLY A 152 -14.46 -10.60 -7.70
N CYS A 153 -13.16 -10.78 -7.95
CA CYS A 153 -12.55 -12.05 -8.31
C CYS A 153 -11.74 -12.61 -7.15
N ARG A 154 -11.57 -13.93 -7.10
CA ARG A 154 -10.54 -14.57 -6.28
C ARG A 154 -9.18 -14.27 -6.91
N VAL A 155 -8.27 -13.65 -6.17
CA VAL A 155 -6.96 -13.24 -6.73
C VAL A 155 -5.94 -14.35 -6.51
N LEU A 156 -5.22 -14.71 -7.57
CA LEU A 156 -4.07 -15.59 -7.53
C LEU A 156 -2.81 -14.77 -7.85
N PRO A 157 -2.00 -14.39 -6.85
CA PRO A 157 -0.82 -13.57 -7.08
C PRO A 157 0.29 -14.40 -7.77
N VAL A 158 1.00 -13.77 -8.70
CA VAL A 158 2.23 -14.29 -9.31
C VAL A 158 3.32 -13.23 -9.24
N LEU A 159 4.57 -13.66 -9.09
CA LEU A 159 5.72 -12.77 -8.92
C LEU A 159 6.18 -12.24 -10.29
N ALA A 160 6.36 -10.93 -10.41
CA ALA A 160 7.02 -10.28 -11.53
C ALA A 160 7.88 -9.12 -11.03
N SER A 161 8.91 -8.73 -11.79
CA SER A 161 9.75 -7.60 -11.41
C SER A 161 8.97 -6.28 -11.54
N GLU A 162 9.41 -5.28 -10.78
CA GLU A 162 8.83 -3.94 -10.85
C GLU A 162 8.97 -3.32 -12.24
N ASP A 163 10.12 -3.52 -12.89
CA ASP A 163 10.37 -2.98 -14.24
C ASP A 163 9.45 -3.63 -15.28
N GLU A 164 9.28 -4.96 -15.24
CA GLU A 164 8.35 -5.68 -16.12
C GLU A 164 6.91 -5.18 -15.93
N ILE A 165 6.48 -4.99 -14.67
CA ILE A 165 5.13 -4.47 -14.38
C ILE A 165 4.97 -3.05 -14.93
N ARG A 166 5.95 -2.16 -14.72
CA ARG A 166 5.90 -0.78 -15.23
C ARG A 166 5.85 -0.75 -16.75
N GLN A 167 6.64 -1.57 -17.42
CA GLN A 167 6.64 -1.68 -18.88
C GLN A 167 5.32 -2.23 -19.41
N ALA A 168 4.79 -3.30 -18.80
CA ALA A 168 3.50 -3.87 -19.17
C ALA A 168 2.37 -2.85 -19.01
N LEU A 169 2.34 -2.09 -17.90
CA LEU A 169 1.35 -1.03 -17.71
C LEU A 169 1.48 0.07 -18.77
N LYS A 170 2.69 0.51 -19.08
CA LYS A 170 2.94 1.52 -20.11
C LYS A 170 2.47 1.09 -21.50
N ASN A 171 2.66 -0.19 -21.84
CA ASN A 171 2.33 -0.72 -23.17
C ASN A 171 0.83 -1.01 -23.32
N ASN A 172 0.14 -1.34 -22.24
CA ASN A 172 -1.24 -1.83 -22.31
C ASN A 172 -2.29 -0.81 -21.84
N LEU A 173 -1.91 0.17 -21.02
CA LEU A 173 -2.83 1.25 -20.65
C LEU A 173 -2.88 2.29 -21.77
N PRO A 174 -4.05 2.92 -21.99
CA PRO A 174 -4.12 4.07 -22.87
C PRO A 174 -3.11 5.11 -22.40
N ALA A 175 -2.38 5.69 -23.35
CA ALA A 175 -1.60 6.88 -23.07
C ALA A 175 -2.55 7.87 -22.40
N GLU A 176 -2.13 8.41 -21.24
CA GLU A 176 -2.86 9.52 -20.67
C GLU A 176 -3.01 10.55 -21.80
N PRO A 177 -4.21 11.12 -22.01
CA PRO A 177 -4.27 12.37 -22.73
C PRO A 177 -3.18 13.24 -22.11
N LEU A 178 -2.39 13.93 -22.91
CA LEU A 178 -1.54 14.99 -22.39
C LEU A 178 -2.47 15.96 -21.66
N GLN A 179 -2.70 15.73 -20.38
CA GLN A 179 -3.07 16.76 -19.46
C GLN A 179 -1.81 17.61 -19.49
N SER A 180 -1.85 18.64 -20.33
CA SER A 180 -1.15 19.87 -20.03
C SER A 180 -1.27 20.02 -18.52
N PRO A 181 -0.14 20.10 -17.78
CA PRO A 181 -0.16 20.06 -16.32
C PRO A 181 -1.36 20.88 -15.90
N GLU A 182 -2.34 20.23 -15.23
CA GLU A 182 -3.50 20.97 -14.75
C GLU A 182 -2.91 22.22 -14.13
N PRO A 183 -3.24 23.43 -14.64
CA PRO A 183 -2.68 24.64 -14.07
C PRO A 183 -2.89 24.48 -12.58
N PRO A 184 -1.81 24.49 -11.77
CA PRO A 184 -1.89 24.15 -10.36
C PRO A 184 -3.11 24.87 -9.83
N ALA A 185 -4.08 24.09 -9.33
CA ALA A 185 -5.47 24.51 -9.13
C ALA A 185 -5.52 26.01 -8.89
N GLU A 186 -6.13 26.78 -9.80
CA GLU A 186 -6.18 28.24 -9.73
C GLU A 186 -6.78 28.67 -8.39
N ASN A 187 -5.88 28.77 -7.41
CA ASN A 187 -5.97 29.16 -6.01
C ASN A 187 -4.76 28.57 -5.28
N PHE A 188 -3.55 28.93 -5.72
CA PHE A 188 -2.51 29.51 -4.86
C PHE A 188 -1.40 30.06 -5.75
N ILE A 189 -1.71 31.13 -6.47
CA ILE A 189 -0.66 32.10 -6.76
C ILE A 189 -0.26 32.63 -5.39
N LEU A 190 0.87 32.14 -4.88
CA LEU A 190 1.66 32.87 -3.91
C LEU A 190 2.05 34.18 -4.62
N GLU A 191 1.21 35.21 -4.48
CA GLU A 191 1.75 36.55 -4.58
C GLU A 191 2.92 36.57 -3.61
N GLN A 192 4.12 36.74 -4.16
CA GLN A 192 5.33 36.94 -3.37
C GLN A 192 5.24 38.27 -2.63
N GLN A 193 4.36 38.35 -1.65
CA GLN A 193 4.55 39.18 -0.49
C GLN A 193 5.16 38.25 0.54
N GLY A 194 6.50 38.18 0.54
CA GLY A 194 7.20 37.61 1.67
C GLY A 194 6.66 38.27 2.93
N VAL A 195 6.16 37.46 3.86
CA VAL A 195 5.72 37.98 5.15
C VAL A 195 6.98 38.44 5.87
N ASP A 196 7.13 39.76 6.02
CA ASP A 196 8.26 40.33 6.73
C ASP A 196 8.05 40.16 8.24
N PHE A 197 8.84 39.29 8.86
CA PHE A 197 8.80 39.01 10.30
C PHE A 197 9.83 39.83 11.09
N SER A 198 10.57 40.75 10.44
CA SER A 198 11.64 41.52 11.10
C SER A 198 11.13 42.42 12.23
N ASP A 199 9.88 42.88 12.13
CA ASP A 199 9.32 43.91 13.01
C ASP A 199 8.57 43.33 14.23
N LEU A 200 8.55 42.01 14.41
CA LEU A 200 7.86 41.36 15.52
C LEU A 200 8.79 41.11 16.73
N PRO A 201 8.43 41.59 17.93
CA PRO A 201 9.20 41.36 19.16
C PRO A 201 8.93 39.98 19.76
N GLY A 202 9.99 39.19 19.97
CA GLY A 202 9.97 37.90 20.68
C GLY A 202 9.57 36.70 19.82
N ASP A 203 10.15 35.53 20.13
CA ASP A 203 9.94 34.29 19.37
C ASP A 203 8.50 33.75 19.48
N ASP A 204 7.84 33.92 20.63
CA ASP A 204 6.46 33.44 20.84
C ASP A 204 5.43 34.15 19.93
N VAL A 205 5.60 35.46 19.73
CA VAL A 205 4.70 36.28 18.87
C VAL A 205 4.84 35.89 17.40
N ARG A 206 6.02 35.42 16.98
CA ARG A 206 6.28 34.97 15.61
C ARG A 206 5.64 33.62 15.33
N VAL A 207 5.67 32.71 16.30
CA VAL A 207 5.02 31.39 16.19
C VAL A 207 3.51 31.55 16.15
N ASP A 208 2.94 32.39 17.02
CA ASP A 208 1.50 32.68 17.00
C ASP A 208 1.04 33.25 15.67
N ARG A 209 1.80 34.21 15.12
CA ARG A 209 1.48 34.83 13.84
C ARG A 209 1.64 33.85 12.66
N LEU A 210 2.64 32.96 12.73
CA LEU A 210 2.83 31.92 11.72
C LEU A 210 1.66 30.92 11.73
N LEU A 211 1.19 30.51 12.91
CA LEU A 211 0.04 29.61 13.04
C LEU A 211 -1.25 30.26 12.52
N GLU A 212 -1.47 31.54 12.81
CA GLU A 212 -2.59 32.31 12.24
C GLU A 212 -2.54 32.34 10.71
N VAL A 213 -1.39 32.66 10.12
CA VAL A 213 -1.22 32.71 8.66
C VAL A 213 -1.45 31.33 8.05
N LEU A 214 -0.90 30.26 8.64
CA LEU A 214 -1.09 28.90 8.13
C LEU A 214 -2.56 28.45 8.22
N GLN A 215 -3.29 28.90 9.24
CA GLN A 215 -4.73 28.64 9.37
C GLN A 215 -5.57 29.45 8.37
N GLU A 216 -5.30 30.76 8.21
CA GLU A 216 -5.95 31.62 7.20
C GLU A 216 -5.72 31.09 5.77
N LYS A 217 -4.55 30.51 5.53
CA LYS A 217 -4.15 29.93 4.25
C LYS A 217 -4.66 28.49 4.06
N GLY A 218 -5.39 27.94 5.03
CA GLY A 218 -5.99 26.61 4.97
C GLY A 218 -5.01 25.43 5.07
N ILE A 219 -3.76 25.70 5.46
CA ILE A 219 -2.70 24.69 5.62
C ILE A 219 -2.86 23.95 6.95
N LEU A 220 -3.33 24.65 7.99
CA LEU A 220 -3.67 24.07 9.30
C LEU A 220 -5.16 24.24 9.61
N SER A 221 -5.76 23.22 10.24
CA SER A 221 -7.10 23.37 10.81
C SER A 221 -7.03 24.09 12.17
N ALA A 222 -8.16 24.64 12.62
CA ALA A 222 -8.25 25.25 13.96
C ALA A 222 -7.83 24.29 15.08
N ILE A 223 -8.10 22.99 14.91
CA ILE A 223 -7.74 21.93 15.85
C ILE A 223 -6.22 21.71 15.88
N ASP A 224 -5.54 21.83 14.73
CA ASP A 224 -4.09 21.68 14.65
C ASP A 224 -3.38 22.84 15.34
N VAL A 225 -3.90 24.06 15.19
CA VAL A 225 -3.36 25.25 15.88
C VAL A 225 -3.50 25.12 17.40
N GLU A 226 -4.66 24.68 17.91
CA GLU A 226 -4.86 24.46 19.35
C GLU A 226 -3.91 23.40 19.91
N ARG A 227 -3.66 22.32 19.18
CA ARG A 227 -2.70 21.28 19.59
C ARG A 227 -1.27 21.79 19.66
N ILE A 228 -0.86 22.67 18.74
CA ILE A 228 0.50 23.22 18.72
C ILE A 228 0.70 24.27 19.83
N LYS A 229 -0.33 25.04 20.18
CA LYS A 229 -0.23 26.07 21.23
C LYS A 229 -0.28 25.50 22.65
N PHE A 230 -0.92 24.36 22.85
CA PHE A 230 -1.22 23.84 24.19
C PHE A 230 -0.81 22.37 24.45
N GLY A 231 -0.19 21.72 23.46
CA GLY A 231 0.37 20.36 23.58
C GLY A 231 1.86 20.39 23.83
#